data_AF-A0A318LXD0-F1
#
_entry.id   AF-A0A318LXD0-F1
#
_cell.length_a   1.000
_cell.length_b   1.000
_cell.length_c   1.000
_cell.angle_alpha   90.00
_cell.angle_beta   90.00
_cell.angle_gamma   90.00
#
_symmetry.space_group_name_H-M   'P 1'
#
loop_
_entity.id
_entity.type
_entity.pdbx_description
1 polymer ?
#
loop_
_entity_poly.entity_id
_entity_poly.type
_entity_poly.pdbx_seq_one_letter_code
_entity_poly.pdbx_strand_id
1 'polypeptide(L)'
;MSRHGRVLSAAVLVAAVTLSACASQVAGTPTPAEQADAAPPQAAVTTTPPPSEQAPQPAGMGECVAGNDPAPVDCAQPHTVEITKAGTFGSGMPAESPDRETVFAEVFPECRQAAAEYLGSDSYDATTLGAWLLWAGQEDWTAGDRWYRCGVAQLSGDGQAQSRTGSVRGILADERGHEFQSCSSVRPSQEVPQQVPCDGPHTGEAIGTVRMGNSGDTFPSDQQFNDAAAPACRQALREYLGTTRDDVAASWRWPDQVNWRHGFTNVTCYAETQDPVTRPLRGIGSSPLPQ
;
A
#
# COMPACT_ATOMS: atom_id res chain seq x y z
N MET A 1 -39.88 56.51 -6.12
CA MET A 1 -41.00 57.36 -6.58
C MET A 1 -41.27 57.05 -8.04
N SER A 2 -42.56 56.88 -8.38
CA SER A 2 -43.20 56.72 -9.71
C SER A 2 -42.74 55.54 -10.59
N ARG A 3 -43.54 54.48 -10.81
CA ARG A 3 -44.92 54.30 -11.37
C ARG A 3 -45.01 54.42 -12.90
N HIS A 4 -45.93 53.60 -13.44
CA HIS A 4 -46.56 53.51 -14.77
C HIS A 4 -45.87 52.54 -15.75
N GLY A 5 -46.49 51.49 -16.31
CA GLY A 5 -47.86 50.98 -16.23
C GLY A 5 -48.28 50.30 -17.54
N ARG A 6 -48.82 49.07 -17.45
CA ARG A 6 -49.80 48.34 -18.31
C ARG A 6 -49.40 48.11 -19.79
N VAL A 7 -49.64 46.94 -20.40
CA VAL A 7 -50.94 46.40 -20.85
C VAL A 7 -50.89 44.86 -21.03
N LEU A 8 -52.07 44.24 -20.86
CA LEU A 8 -52.46 42.82 -20.93
C LEU A 8 -52.13 42.10 -22.26
N SER A 9 -51.95 40.78 -22.18
CA SER A 9 -52.65 39.81 -23.04
C SER A 9 -52.71 38.44 -22.37
N ALA A 10 -53.93 37.94 -22.21
CA ALA A 10 -54.25 36.61 -21.70
C ALA A 10 -54.26 35.58 -22.84
N ALA A 11 -53.74 34.39 -22.59
CA ALA A 11 -54.05 33.19 -23.38
C ALA A 11 -54.00 31.98 -22.46
N VAL A 12 -55.18 31.52 -22.05
CA VAL A 12 -55.40 30.24 -21.36
C VAL A 12 -55.46 29.17 -22.44
N LEU A 13 -54.52 28.23 -22.42
CA LEU A 13 -54.56 27.00 -23.24
C LEU A 13 -54.71 25.80 -22.30
N VAL A 14 -55.92 25.26 -22.27
CA VAL A 14 -56.26 23.98 -21.65
C VAL A 14 -55.85 22.88 -22.62
N ALA A 15 -54.84 22.08 -22.27
CA ALA A 15 -54.48 20.87 -23.00
C ALA A 15 -54.93 19.65 -22.19
N ALA A 16 -55.96 18.96 -22.68
CA ALA A 16 -56.43 17.69 -22.16
C ALA A 16 -55.47 16.57 -22.58
N VAL A 17 -54.91 15.83 -21.62
CA VAL A 17 -54.10 14.64 -21.87
C VAL A 17 -55.02 13.42 -21.79
N THR A 18 -55.26 12.77 -22.92
CA THR A 18 -55.95 11.48 -23.00
C THR A 18 -54.94 10.34 -22.88
N LEU A 19 -55.04 9.53 -21.82
CA LEU A 19 -54.31 8.27 -21.72
C LEU A 19 -54.96 7.24 -22.65
N SER A 20 -54.25 6.86 -23.72
CA SER A 20 -54.62 5.75 -24.59
C SER A 20 -53.71 4.55 -24.28
N ALA A 21 -54.24 3.59 -23.52
CA ALA A 21 -53.59 2.32 -23.26
C ALA A 21 -53.74 1.40 -24.49
N CYS A 22 -52.62 1.00 -25.10
CA CYS A 22 -52.62 -0.07 -26.10
C CYS A 22 -52.58 -1.42 -25.38
N ALA A 23 -53.75 -2.06 -25.24
CA ALA A 23 -53.84 -3.47 -24.85
C ALA A 23 -53.80 -4.33 -26.11
N SER A 24 -52.73 -5.11 -26.29
CA SER A 24 -52.63 -6.12 -27.35
C SER A 24 -53.47 -7.34 -26.96
N GLN A 25 -54.58 -7.56 -27.67
CA GLN A 25 -55.39 -8.77 -27.53
C GLN A 25 -54.73 -9.90 -28.32
N VAL A 26 -54.24 -10.93 -27.63
CA VAL A 26 -53.86 -12.21 -28.25
C VAL A 26 -55.13 -13.04 -28.38
N ALA A 27 -55.49 -13.38 -29.62
CA ALA A 27 -56.62 -14.27 -29.90
C ALA A 27 -56.26 -15.71 -29.54
N GLY A 28 -57.01 -16.33 -28.62
CA GLY A 28 -56.98 -17.75 -28.34
C GLY A 28 -58.38 -18.34 -28.49
N THR A 29 -58.52 -19.35 -29.34
CA THR A 29 -59.75 -20.14 -29.52
C THR A 29 -59.98 -21.06 -28.30
N PRO A 30 -61.20 -21.17 -27.76
CA PRO A 30 -61.49 -22.10 -26.67
C PRO A 30 -61.70 -23.52 -27.21
N THR A 31 -60.88 -24.47 -26.73
CA THR A 31 -61.10 -25.91 -26.91
C THR A 31 -61.86 -26.45 -25.69
N PRO A 32 -62.86 -27.34 -25.85
CA PRO A 32 -63.59 -27.90 -24.72
C PRO A 32 -62.67 -28.72 -23.81
N ALA A 33 -62.87 -28.60 -22.50
CA ALA A 33 -62.17 -29.38 -21.48
C ALA A 33 -62.63 -30.85 -21.50
N GLU A 34 -61.69 -31.76 -21.72
CA GLU A 34 -61.85 -33.20 -21.48
C GLU A 34 -61.24 -33.58 -20.12
N GLN A 35 -61.92 -34.49 -19.43
CA GLN A 35 -61.78 -34.79 -18.01
C GLN A 35 -60.43 -35.44 -17.65
N ALA A 36 -60.02 -35.18 -16.41
CA ALA A 36 -58.74 -35.51 -15.82
C ALA A 36 -58.45 -37.01 -15.70
N ASP A 37 -57.27 -37.41 -16.15
CA ASP A 37 -56.54 -38.58 -15.63
C ASP A 37 -55.36 -38.11 -14.78
N ALA A 38 -55.19 -38.76 -13.63
CA ALA A 38 -54.21 -38.41 -12.60
C ALA A 38 -52.76 -38.62 -13.10
N ALA A 39 -51.98 -37.53 -13.12
CA ALA A 39 -50.54 -37.57 -13.39
C ALA A 39 -49.74 -37.99 -12.14
N PRO A 40 -48.66 -38.77 -12.29
CA PRO A 40 -47.79 -39.17 -11.17
C PRO A 40 -47.02 -37.97 -10.59
N PRO A 41 -46.55 -38.04 -9.33
CA PRO A 41 -45.98 -36.89 -8.64
C PRO A 41 -44.73 -36.39 -9.37
N GLN A 42 -44.74 -35.12 -9.78
CA GLN A 42 -43.57 -34.43 -10.30
C GLN A 42 -42.56 -34.29 -9.15
N ALA A 43 -41.39 -34.88 -9.34
CA ALA A 43 -40.24 -34.62 -8.48
C ALA A 43 -39.96 -33.11 -8.50
N ALA A 44 -39.95 -32.48 -7.33
CA ALA A 44 -39.58 -31.09 -7.19
C ALA A 44 -38.16 -30.90 -7.72
N VAL A 45 -38.03 -30.18 -8.83
CA VAL A 45 -36.74 -29.67 -9.28
C VAL A 45 -36.35 -28.58 -8.29
N THR A 46 -35.48 -28.92 -7.35
CA THR A 46 -34.74 -27.94 -6.57
C THR A 46 -33.84 -27.19 -7.53
N THR A 47 -34.31 -26.06 -8.04
CA THR A 47 -33.44 -25.06 -8.63
C THR A 47 -32.57 -24.52 -7.50
N THR A 48 -31.36 -25.06 -7.37
CA THR A 48 -30.28 -24.42 -6.62
C THR A 48 -30.15 -22.99 -7.17
N PRO A 49 -30.34 -21.95 -6.35
CA PRO A 49 -30.06 -20.60 -6.82
C PRO A 49 -28.59 -20.54 -7.28
N PRO A 50 -28.27 -19.78 -8.34
CA PRO A 50 -26.86 -19.56 -8.70
C PRO A 50 -26.12 -19.09 -7.45
N PRO A 51 -24.85 -19.52 -7.24
CA PRO A 51 -24.09 -19.03 -6.11
C PRO A 51 -24.17 -17.51 -6.16
N SER A 52 -24.67 -16.91 -5.08
CA SER A 52 -24.64 -15.46 -4.92
C SER A 52 -23.21 -15.04 -5.23
N GLU A 53 -23.01 -14.14 -6.19
CA GLU A 53 -21.71 -13.50 -6.42
C GLU A 53 -21.33 -12.87 -5.08
N GLN A 54 -20.56 -13.62 -4.29
CA GLN A 54 -20.00 -13.13 -3.05
C GLN A 54 -19.08 -11.99 -3.46
N ALA A 55 -19.25 -10.84 -2.81
CA ALA A 55 -18.33 -9.72 -3.01
C ALA A 55 -16.89 -10.26 -2.93
N PRO A 56 -16.00 -9.84 -3.85
CA PRO A 56 -14.63 -10.31 -3.89
C PRO A 56 -14.02 -10.22 -2.49
N GLN A 57 -13.52 -11.35 -1.98
CA GLN A 57 -12.90 -11.36 -0.66
C GLN A 57 -11.58 -10.59 -0.71
N PRO A 58 -11.25 -9.77 0.30
CA PRO A 58 -9.99 -9.04 0.30
C PRO A 58 -8.80 -10.00 0.33
N ALA A 59 -7.80 -9.74 -0.50
CA ALA A 59 -6.61 -10.56 -0.74
C ALA A 59 -5.97 -11.10 0.54
N GLY A 60 -5.71 -12.41 0.59
CA GLY A 60 -5.04 -13.10 1.69
C GLY A 60 -3.51 -13.04 1.61
N MET A 61 -2.85 -13.64 2.60
CA MET A 61 -1.38 -13.71 2.66
C MET A 61 -0.80 -14.37 1.40
N GLY A 62 0.19 -13.73 0.78
CA GLY A 62 0.86 -14.20 -0.44
C GLY A 62 0.12 -13.86 -1.73
N GLU A 63 -1.08 -13.28 -1.66
CA GLU A 63 -1.76 -12.69 -2.80
C GLU A 63 -1.34 -11.21 -2.95
N CYS A 64 -1.60 -10.66 -4.13
CA CYS A 64 -1.25 -9.28 -4.47
C CYS A 64 -2.48 -8.44 -4.72
N VAL A 65 -2.35 -7.12 -4.68
CA VAL A 65 -3.41 -6.18 -5.05
C VAL A 65 -2.91 -5.04 -5.92
N ALA A 66 -3.83 -4.42 -6.67
CA ALA A 66 -3.55 -3.26 -7.52
C ALA A 66 -4.17 -1.98 -6.95
N GLY A 67 -3.33 -1.03 -6.58
CA GLY A 67 -3.75 0.21 -5.93
C GLY A 67 -4.39 -0.05 -4.57
N ASN A 68 -5.60 0.50 -4.38
CA ASN A 68 -6.39 0.32 -3.16
C ASN A 68 -7.52 -0.70 -3.33
N ASP A 69 -7.60 -1.39 -4.47
CA ASP A 69 -8.59 -2.44 -4.68
C ASP A 69 -8.21 -3.67 -3.84
N PRO A 70 -9.04 -4.11 -2.88
CA PRO A 70 -8.72 -5.26 -2.05
C PRO A 70 -8.77 -6.59 -2.80
N ALA A 71 -9.29 -6.64 -4.04
CA ALA A 71 -9.40 -7.87 -4.80
C ALA A 71 -8.03 -8.48 -5.13
N PRO A 72 -7.85 -9.80 -4.95
CA PRO A 72 -6.58 -10.45 -5.22
C PRO A 72 -6.26 -10.48 -6.72
N VAL A 73 -5.00 -10.21 -7.03
CA VAL A 73 -4.38 -10.45 -8.34
C VAL A 73 -3.20 -11.40 -8.16
N ASP A 74 -2.84 -12.12 -9.23
CA ASP A 74 -1.61 -12.91 -9.27
C ASP A 74 -0.40 -11.96 -9.22
N CYS A 75 0.56 -12.22 -8.32
CA CYS A 75 1.77 -11.42 -8.18
C CYS A 75 2.68 -11.45 -9.43
N ALA A 76 2.49 -12.42 -10.34
CA ALA A 76 3.12 -12.40 -11.65
C ALA A 76 2.53 -11.33 -12.59
N GLN A 77 1.34 -10.80 -12.29
CA GLN A 77 0.70 -9.68 -12.98
C GLN A 77 1.08 -8.34 -12.34
N PRO A 78 0.87 -7.22 -13.05
CA PRO A 78 1.08 -5.89 -12.48
C PRO A 78 0.27 -5.68 -11.19
N HIS A 79 0.96 -5.40 -10.09
CA HIS A 79 0.39 -5.14 -8.77
C HIS A 79 1.20 -4.06 -8.05
N THR A 80 0.70 -3.52 -6.94
CA THR A 80 1.38 -2.48 -6.15
C THR A 80 1.77 -2.94 -4.76
N VAL A 81 1.04 -3.92 -4.20
CA VAL A 81 1.24 -4.42 -2.84
C VAL A 81 1.16 -5.93 -2.82
N GLU A 82 2.10 -6.58 -2.14
CA GLU A 82 2.04 -8.01 -1.80
C GLU A 82 1.56 -8.16 -0.35
N ILE A 83 0.51 -8.94 -0.13
CA ILE A 83 -0.10 -9.08 1.20
C ILE A 83 0.75 -10.01 2.07
N THR A 84 1.22 -9.50 3.20
CA THR A 84 2.05 -10.23 4.16
C THR A 84 1.24 -10.77 5.32
N LYS A 85 0.12 -10.12 5.65
CA LYS A 85 -0.79 -10.54 6.72
C LYS A 85 -2.21 -10.04 6.47
N ALA A 86 -3.19 -10.89 6.82
CA ALA A 86 -4.59 -10.53 6.88
C ALA A 86 -5.08 -10.53 8.33
N GLY A 87 -5.88 -9.54 8.69
CA GLY A 87 -6.48 -9.44 10.02
C GLY A 87 -7.79 -8.68 10.03
N THR A 88 -8.36 -8.57 11.23
CA THR A 88 -9.57 -7.79 11.51
C THR A 88 -9.33 -6.95 12.75
N PHE A 89 -9.77 -5.70 12.73
CA PHE A 89 -9.71 -4.84 13.90
C PHE A 89 -10.61 -5.35 15.01
N GLY A 90 -10.17 -5.16 16.25
CA GLY A 90 -10.94 -5.51 17.44
C GLY A 90 -12.08 -4.54 17.71
N SER A 91 -12.89 -4.86 18.73
CA SER A 91 -14.04 -4.05 19.17
C SER A 91 -13.66 -2.68 19.76
N GLY A 92 -12.37 -2.38 19.91
CA GLY A 92 -11.88 -1.09 20.40
C GLY A 92 -11.87 0.01 19.33
N MET A 93 -12.07 -0.33 18.05
CA MET A 93 -12.10 0.67 16.98
C MET A 93 -13.38 1.52 17.02
N PRO A 94 -13.32 2.76 16.52
CA PRO A 94 -14.50 3.62 16.40
C PRO A 94 -15.63 2.98 15.56
N ALA A 95 -16.86 3.40 15.84
CA ALA A 95 -18.00 2.99 15.02
C ALA A 95 -17.90 3.55 13.59
N GLU A 96 -17.45 4.80 13.46
CA GLU A 96 -17.14 5.44 12.18
C GLU A 96 -15.80 4.96 11.62
N SER A 97 -15.59 5.10 10.31
CA SER A 97 -14.33 4.71 9.68
C SER A 97 -13.18 5.52 10.31
N PRO A 98 -12.13 4.85 10.84
CA PRO A 98 -11.02 5.52 11.48
C PRO A 98 -10.20 6.33 10.47
N ASP A 99 -9.53 7.36 10.96
CA ASP A 99 -8.51 8.05 10.19
C ASP A 99 -7.23 7.21 10.10
N ARG A 100 -6.31 7.64 9.22
CA ARG A 100 -5.04 6.95 9.00
C ARG A 100 -4.20 6.86 10.26
N GLU A 101 -4.14 7.91 11.08
CA GLU A 101 -3.30 7.94 12.27
C GLU A 101 -3.78 6.90 13.30
N THR A 102 -5.09 6.81 13.51
CA THR A 102 -5.71 5.82 14.39
C THR A 102 -5.40 4.39 13.92
N VAL A 103 -5.54 4.13 12.62
CA VAL A 103 -5.21 2.82 12.03
C VAL A 103 -3.72 2.50 12.18
N PHE A 104 -2.85 3.47 11.92
CA PHE A 104 -1.41 3.29 11.97
C PHE A 104 -0.91 2.99 13.39
N ALA A 105 -1.43 3.72 14.38
CA ALA A 105 -1.11 3.50 15.78
C ALA A 105 -1.53 2.10 16.26
N GLU A 106 -2.65 1.56 15.74
CA GLU A 106 -3.18 0.26 16.15
C GLU A 106 -2.41 -0.92 15.55
N VAL A 107 -2.17 -0.95 14.23
CA VAL A 107 -1.67 -2.18 13.56
C VAL A 107 -0.38 -2.01 12.77
N PHE A 108 0.11 -0.79 12.51
CA PHE A 108 1.27 -0.61 11.63
C PHE A 108 2.58 -1.21 12.17
N PRO A 109 2.89 -1.18 13.48
CA PRO A 109 4.07 -1.86 14.01
C PRO A 109 4.07 -3.36 13.71
N GLU A 110 2.92 -4.02 13.81
CA GLU A 110 2.74 -5.44 13.45
C GLU A 110 2.90 -5.65 11.94
N CYS A 111 2.35 -4.74 11.12
CA CYS A 111 2.54 -4.80 9.67
C CYS A 111 4.00 -4.66 9.25
N ARG A 112 4.78 -3.81 9.93
CA ARG A 112 6.22 -3.68 9.70
C ARG A 112 6.97 -4.97 10.04
N GLN A 113 6.60 -5.63 11.14
CA GLN A 113 7.17 -6.94 11.46
C GLN A 113 6.82 -7.99 10.39
N ALA A 114 5.56 -8.07 9.98
CA ALA A 114 5.14 -9.00 8.93
C ALA A 114 5.84 -8.73 7.58
N ALA A 115 6.13 -7.46 7.27
CA ALA A 115 6.94 -7.07 6.11
C ALA A 115 8.38 -7.58 6.21
N ALA A 116 9.05 -7.41 7.36
CA ALA A 116 10.41 -7.92 7.57
C ALA A 116 10.48 -9.45 7.39
N GLU A 117 9.53 -10.18 7.99
CA GLU A 117 9.43 -11.64 7.87
C GLU A 117 9.21 -12.08 6.42
N TYR A 118 8.34 -11.37 5.69
CA TYR A 118 8.06 -11.67 4.29
C TYR A 118 9.26 -11.40 3.37
N LEU A 119 10.00 -10.31 3.62
CA LEU A 119 11.17 -9.91 2.85
C LEU A 119 12.43 -10.72 3.21
N GLY A 120 12.45 -11.34 4.38
CA GLY A 120 13.58 -12.11 4.90
C GLY A 120 14.66 -11.25 5.58
N SER A 121 14.37 -9.97 5.88
CA SER A 121 15.29 -9.06 6.57
C SER A 121 14.54 -7.91 7.25
N ASP A 122 14.98 -7.52 8.45
CA ASP A 122 14.53 -6.33 9.17
C ASP A 122 15.24 -5.04 8.72
N SER A 123 16.23 -5.15 7.83
CA SER A 123 16.96 -4.02 7.24
C SER A 123 16.26 -3.40 6.02
N TYR A 124 14.99 -3.72 5.76
CA TYR A 124 14.27 -3.21 4.59
C TYR A 124 14.10 -1.68 4.61
N ASP A 125 14.25 -0.99 5.75
CA ASP A 125 14.27 0.48 5.83
C ASP A 125 15.48 1.11 5.09
N ALA A 126 16.49 0.32 4.71
CA ALA A 126 17.59 0.76 3.85
C ALA A 126 17.31 0.51 2.35
N THR A 127 16.08 0.16 1.99
CA THR A 127 15.67 -0.19 0.63
C THR A 127 14.51 0.69 0.17
N THR A 128 14.11 0.54 -1.08
CA THR A 128 12.90 1.13 -1.63
C THR A 128 11.65 0.33 -1.27
N LEU A 129 11.78 -0.84 -0.64
CA LEU A 129 10.66 -1.63 -0.14
C LEU A 129 10.21 -1.09 1.21
N GLY A 130 8.90 -1.02 1.43
CA GLY A 130 8.31 -0.54 2.67
C GLY A 130 7.05 -1.31 3.04
N ALA A 131 6.78 -1.36 4.35
CA ALA A 131 5.52 -1.89 4.85
C ALA A 131 4.35 -1.03 4.36
N TRP A 132 3.26 -1.69 4.01
CA TRP A 132 2.04 -1.09 3.50
C TRP A 132 0.83 -1.57 4.30
N LEU A 133 -0.24 -0.79 4.31
CA LEU A 133 -1.47 -1.10 5.02
C LEU A 133 -2.68 -0.71 4.19
N LEU A 134 -3.58 -1.68 4.00
CA LEU A 134 -4.90 -1.50 3.42
C LEU A 134 -5.94 -1.87 4.48
N TRP A 135 -7.09 -1.23 4.45
CA TRP A 135 -8.18 -1.56 5.35
C TRP A 135 -9.53 -1.27 4.70
N ALA A 136 -10.58 -1.81 5.31
CA ALA A 136 -11.95 -1.55 4.91
C ALA A 136 -12.19 -0.05 4.77
N GLY A 137 -12.54 0.39 3.55
CA GLY A 137 -12.82 1.78 3.25
C GLY A 137 -14.10 2.25 3.94
N GLN A 138 -14.46 3.52 3.78
CA GLN A 138 -15.62 4.08 4.49
C GLN A 138 -16.95 3.37 4.18
N GLU A 139 -17.16 2.93 2.93
CA GLU A 139 -18.34 2.16 2.53
C GLU A 139 -18.37 0.79 3.21
N ASP A 140 -17.31 0.00 3.07
CA ASP A 140 -17.16 -1.32 3.72
C ASP A 140 -17.29 -1.21 5.25
N TRP A 141 -16.67 -0.20 5.85
CA TRP A 141 -16.75 0.06 7.28
C TRP A 141 -18.19 0.34 7.74
N THR A 142 -18.94 1.11 6.95
CA THR A 142 -20.37 1.36 7.22
C THR A 142 -21.20 0.09 7.06
N ALA A 143 -20.82 -0.80 6.15
CA ALA A 143 -21.43 -2.11 5.97
C ALA A 143 -21.09 -3.13 7.08
N GLY A 144 -20.12 -2.79 7.96
CA GLY A 144 -19.73 -3.61 9.11
C GLY A 144 -18.38 -4.31 8.95
N ASP A 145 -17.70 -4.14 7.82
CA ASP A 145 -16.38 -4.73 7.61
C ASP A 145 -15.34 -4.05 8.48
N ARG A 146 -14.46 -4.87 9.07
CA ARG A 146 -13.38 -4.42 9.95
C ARG A 146 -12.05 -5.06 9.56
N TRP A 147 -11.90 -5.48 8.31
CA TRP A 147 -10.68 -6.14 7.87
C TRP A 147 -9.53 -5.12 7.65
N TYR A 148 -8.30 -5.61 7.80
CA TYR A 148 -7.09 -4.93 7.35
C TYR A 148 -6.14 -5.92 6.67
N ARG A 149 -5.23 -5.41 5.84
CA ARG A 149 -4.15 -6.14 5.18
C ARG A 149 -2.84 -5.40 5.38
N CYS A 150 -1.89 -6.07 6.02
CA CYS A 150 -0.50 -5.65 5.97
C CYS A 150 0.11 -6.15 4.66
N GLY A 151 0.99 -5.36 4.07
CA GLY A 151 1.68 -5.74 2.86
C GLY A 151 3.07 -5.14 2.75
N VAL A 152 3.69 -5.38 1.61
CA VAL A 152 4.91 -4.72 1.17
C VAL A 152 4.66 -4.08 -0.18
N ALA A 153 5.16 -2.86 -0.36
CA ALA A 153 5.24 -2.17 -1.64
C ALA A 153 6.68 -1.69 -1.86
N GLN A 154 7.15 -1.60 -3.11
CA GLN A 154 8.27 -0.70 -3.40
C GLN A 154 7.74 0.71 -3.67
N LEU A 155 8.35 1.64 -2.98
CA LEU A 155 7.94 3.02 -2.81
C LEU A 155 8.78 3.91 -3.73
N SER A 156 8.13 4.86 -4.40
CA SER A 156 8.81 6.00 -5.02
C SER A 156 9.30 6.99 -3.95
N GLY A 157 10.11 7.97 -4.36
CA GLY A 157 10.67 8.95 -3.42
C GLY A 157 9.66 9.89 -2.75
N ASP A 158 8.41 9.91 -3.23
CA ASP A 158 7.26 10.56 -2.61
C ASP A 158 6.41 9.60 -1.75
N GLY A 159 6.89 8.38 -1.51
CA GLY A 159 6.27 7.38 -0.66
C GLY A 159 5.07 6.64 -1.29
N GLN A 160 4.85 6.75 -2.60
CA GLN A 160 3.76 6.06 -3.28
C GLN A 160 4.13 4.63 -3.68
N ALA A 161 3.19 3.70 -3.54
CA ALA A 161 3.37 2.33 -4.02
C ALA A 161 3.44 2.30 -5.54
N GLN A 162 4.53 1.74 -6.08
CA GLN A 162 4.74 1.63 -7.52
C GLN A 162 4.20 0.30 -8.06
N SER A 163 3.76 0.30 -9.33
CA SER A 163 3.37 -0.94 -10.01
C SER A 163 4.60 -1.78 -10.36
N ARG A 164 4.52 -3.10 -10.17
CA ARG A 164 5.56 -4.08 -10.49
C ARG A 164 4.98 -5.46 -10.77
N THR A 165 5.85 -6.36 -11.21
CA THR A 165 5.56 -7.77 -11.47
C THR A 165 6.58 -8.64 -10.76
N GLY A 166 6.18 -9.84 -10.36
CA GLY A 166 7.03 -10.77 -9.64
C GLY A 166 7.05 -10.47 -8.14
N SER A 167 7.20 -11.53 -7.34
CA SER A 167 7.16 -11.43 -5.89
C SER A 167 8.50 -11.01 -5.29
N VAL A 168 8.47 -10.14 -4.28
CA VAL A 168 9.59 -9.72 -3.43
C VAL A 168 9.75 -10.60 -2.19
N ARG A 169 9.01 -11.70 -2.06
CA ARG A 169 9.15 -12.63 -0.94
C ARG A 169 10.60 -13.14 -0.84
N GLY A 170 11.19 -12.97 0.34
CA GLY A 170 12.56 -13.41 0.64
C GLY A 170 13.65 -12.67 -0.15
N ILE A 171 13.32 -11.59 -0.86
CA ILE A 171 14.25 -10.94 -1.78
C ILE A 171 15.47 -10.33 -1.07
N LEU A 172 15.33 -9.97 0.21
CA LEU A 172 16.41 -9.38 1.01
C LEU A 172 17.29 -10.44 1.69
N ALA A 173 16.97 -11.73 1.55
CA ALA A 173 17.82 -12.82 2.04
C ALA A 173 18.92 -13.23 1.03
N ASP A 174 18.90 -12.67 -0.19
CA ASP A 174 19.88 -12.95 -1.24
C ASP A 174 20.33 -11.66 -1.96
N GLU A 175 21.29 -11.79 -2.87
CA GLU A 175 21.92 -10.67 -3.60
C GLU A 175 20.92 -9.84 -4.43
N ARG A 176 19.75 -10.38 -4.78
CA ARG A 176 18.72 -9.63 -5.54
C ARG A 176 18.17 -8.46 -4.72
N GLY A 177 18.31 -8.47 -3.40
CA GLY A 177 17.95 -7.34 -2.55
C GLY A 177 18.65 -6.02 -2.95
N HIS A 178 19.78 -6.10 -3.64
CA HIS A 178 20.51 -4.93 -4.13
C HIS A 178 19.77 -4.17 -5.24
N GLU A 179 18.83 -4.82 -5.96
CA GLU A 179 17.94 -4.15 -6.91
C GLU A 179 17.08 -3.08 -6.22
N PHE A 180 16.77 -3.28 -4.93
CA PHE A 180 15.91 -2.41 -4.15
C PHE A 180 16.70 -1.38 -3.33
N GLN A 181 18.00 -1.23 -3.54
CA GLN A 181 18.79 -0.27 -2.78
C GLN A 181 18.25 1.16 -2.93
N SER A 182 18.13 1.88 -1.81
CA SER A 182 17.72 3.28 -1.81
C SER A 182 18.94 4.20 -1.87
N CYS A 183 18.96 5.15 -2.81
CA CYS A 183 20.00 6.16 -2.94
C CYS A 183 19.42 7.57 -2.78
N SER A 184 20.25 8.55 -2.42
CA SER A 184 19.85 9.93 -2.13
C SER A 184 20.53 10.93 -3.05
N SER A 185 19.77 11.85 -3.62
CA SER A 185 20.32 12.97 -4.42
C SER A 185 21.10 13.97 -3.56
N VAL A 186 20.76 14.06 -2.28
CA VAL A 186 21.39 14.95 -1.29
C VAL A 186 22.21 14.16 -0.27
N ARG A 187 23.20 14.82 0.34
CA ARG A 187 24.05 14.21 1.37
C ARG A 187 23.22 13.89 2.62
N PRO A 188 23.10 12.60 3.00
CA PRO A 188 22.33 12.20 4.18
C PRO A 188 22.86 12.74 5.50
N SER A 189 24.05 13.34 5.58
CA SER A 189 24.55 14.03 6.77
C SER A 189 23.97 15.44 6.91
N GLN A 190 23.59 16.09 5.80
CA GLN A 190 23.17 17.50 5.75
C GLN A 190 21.66 17.66 5.68
N GLU A 191 20.98 16.80 4.92
CA GLU A 191 19.56 16.94 4.62
C GLU A 191 18.80 15.63 4.89
N VAL A 192 17.47 15.69 4.83
CA VAL A 192 16.65 14.48 4.77
C VAL A 192 16.89 13.82 3.42
N PRO A 193 17.23 12.52 3.37
CA PRO A 193 17.50 11.82 2.12
C PRO A 193 16.36 11.97 1.11
N GLN A 194 16.71 12.25 -0.14
CA GLN A 194 15.78 12.38 -1.25
C GLN A 194 15.98 11.21 -2.20
N GLN A 195 15.07 10.23 -2.14
CA GLN A 195 15.25 8.96 -2.84
C GLN A 195 15.34 9.15 -4.36
N VAL A 196 16.38 8.56 -4.96
CA VAL A 196 16.63 8.46 -6.39
C VAL A 196 17.17 7.06 -6.76
N PRO A 197 17.06 6.64 -8.02
CA PRO A 197 17.73 5.42 -8.50
C PRO A 197 19.25 5.48 -8.32
N CYS A 198 19.86 4.36 -7.95
CA CYS A 198 21.32 4.27 -7.73
C CYS A 198 22.14 4.18 -9.03
N ASP A 199 21.50 3.98 -10.19
CA ASP A 199 22.12 3.99 -11.52
C ASP A 199 22.14 5.39 -12.18
N GLY A 200 21.70 6.41 -11.44
CA GLY A 200 21.80 7.82 -11.80
C GLY A 200 22.65 8.61 -10.78
N PRO A 201 22.78 9.94 -10.97
CA PRO A 201 23.50 10.80 -10.04
C PRO A 201 22.93 10.76 -8.61
N HIS A 202 23.77 10.46 -7.63
CA HIS A 202 23.42 10.46 -6.20
C HIS A 202 24.64 10.74 -5.32
N THR A 203 24.41 11.16 -4.07
CA THR A 203 25.47 11.49 -3.09
C THR A 203 25.40 10.65 -1.83
N GLY A 204 24.35 9.83 -1.68
CA GLY A 204 24.20 8.90 -0.57
C GLY A 204 23.65 7.56 -1.03
N GLU A 205 24.13 6.46 -0.46
CA GLU A 205 23.63 5.11 -0.71
C GLU A 205 23.26 4.50 0.63
N ALA A 206 22.03 4.01 0.80
CA ALA A 206 21.65 3.28 2.01
C ALA A 206 22.36 1.92 2.01
N ILE A 207 23.12 1.63 3.06
CA ILE A 207 24.04 0.46 3.13
C ILE A 207 23.73 -0.49 4.28
N GLY A 208 22.74 -0.18 5.12
CA GLY A 208 22.33 -1.04 6.22
C GLY A 208 21.53 -0.31 7.27
N THR A 209 21.14 -1.04 8.32
CA THR A 209 20.38 -0.50 9.44
C THR A 209 21.01 -0.85 10.79
N VAL A 210 20.68 -0.06 11.82
CA VAL A 210 20.97 -0.37 13.22
C VAL A 210 19.66 -0.36 13.99
N ARG A 211 19.31 -1.51 14.56
CA ARG A 211 18.12 -1.70 15.40
C ARG A 211 18.27 -0.94 16.72
N MET A 212 17.33 -0.05 17.06
CA MET A 212 17.45 0.84 18.23
C MET A 212 16.51 0.51 19.41
N GLY A 213 15.51 -0.37 19.24
CA GLY A 213 14.50 -0.68 20.28
C GLY A 213 13.07 -0.74 19.73
N ASN A 214 12.08 -1.17 20.49
CA ASN A 214 10.71 -1.37 19.99
C ASN A 214 9.89 -0.07 19.95
N SER A 215 8.80 -0.06 19.18
CA SER A 215 7.94 1.14 19.03
C SER A 215 7.32 1.65 20.33
N GLY A 216 7.13 0.75 21.30
CA GLY A 216 6.65 1.10 22.65
C GLY A 216 7.74 1.55 23.62
N ASP A 217 9.02 1.44 23.23
CA ASP A 217 10.13 1.89 24.07
C ASP A 217 10.22 3.42 24.04
N THR A 218 10.83 3.99 25.09
CA THR A 218 11.16 5.42 25.14
C THR A 218 12.00 5.81 23.93
N PHE A 219 11.60 6.89 23.26
CA PHE A 219 12.36 7.43 22.13
C PHE A 219 13.80 7.78 22.56
N PRO A 220 14.84 7.24 21.90
CA PRO A 220 16.23 7.52 22.28
C PRO A 220 16.60 9.00 22.12
N SER A 221 17.56 9.46 22.92
CA SER A 221 18.17 10.77 22.71
C SER A 221 19.13 10.75 21.51
N ASP A 222 19.41 11.92 20.95
CA ASP A 222 20.40 12.08 19.87
C ASP A 222 21.75 11.45 20.22
N GLN A 223 22.19 11.56 21.48
CA GLN A 223 23.44 10.93 21.92
C GLN A 223 23.37 9.41 21.84
N GLN A 224 22.25 8.80 22.26
CA GLN A 224 22.07 7.34 22.16
C GLN A 224 22.04 6.86 20.71
N PHE A 225 21.37 7.60 19.81
CA PHE A 225 21.39 7.30 18.38
C PHE A 225 22.81 7.38 17.82
N ASN A 226 23.54 8.46 18.10
CA ASN A 226 24.90 8.64 17.59
C ASN A 226 25.88 7.60 18.14
N ASP A 227 25.81 7.27 19.43
CA ASP A 227 26.69 6.29 20.06
C ASP A 227 26.50 4.88 19.47
N ALA A 228 25.26 4.51 19.13
CA ALA A 228 24.96 3.25 18.47
C ALA A 228 25.31 3.26 16.97
N ALA A 229 24.94 4.33 16.26
CA ALA A 229 25.09 4.42 14.81
C ALA A 229 26.55 4.56 14.36
N ALA A 230 27.34 5.40 15.03
CA ALA A 230 28.68 5.74 14.58
C ALA A 230 29.63 4.55 14.39
N PRO A 231 29.77 3.58 15.34
CA PRO A 231 30.60 2.41 15.12
C PRO A 231 29.99 1.45 14.07
N ALA A 232 28.67 1.22 14.12
CA ALA A 232 27.98 0.27 13.25
C ALA A 232 27.97 0.74 11.78
N CYS A 233 27.61 1.99 11.51
CA CYS A 233 27.59 2.52 10.14
C CYS A 233 28.99 2.64 9.53
N ARG A 234 30.03 2.94 10.34
CA ARG A 234 31.42 2.88 9.86
C ARG A 234 31.86 1.46 9.52
N GLN A 235 31.38 0.45 10.25
CA GLN A 235 31.63 -0.94 9.91
C GLN A 235 30.90 -1.34 8.62
N ALA A 236 29.60 -1.05 8.52
CA ALA A 236 28.81 -1.29 7.32
C ALA A 236 29.45 -0.65 6.09
N LEU A 237 29.99 0.58 6.22
CA LEU A 237 30.68 1.24 5.12
C LEU A 237 31.92 0.47 4.64
N ARG A 238 32.76 0.00 5.56
CA ARG A 238 33.97 -0.76 5.20
C ARG A 238 33.61 -2.08 4.50
N GLU A 239 32.57 -2.76 4.98
CA GLU A 239 32.07 -3.99 4.37
C GLU A 239 31.49 -3.72 2.98
N TYR A 240 30.70 -2.65 2.87
CA TYR A 240 30.08 -2.21 1.62
C TYR A 240 31.09 -1.86 0.54
N LEU A 241 32.14 -1.12 0.87
CA LEU A 241 33.20 -0.74 -0.07
C LEU A 241 34.23 -1.85 -0.32
N GLY A 242 34.36 -2.80 0.61
CA GLY A 242 35.45 -3.80 0.64
C GLY A 242 36.81 -3.24 1.08
N THR A 243 36.88 -1.98 1.52
CA THR A 243 38.09 -1.31 2.04
C THR A 243 37.71 -0.06 2.85
N THR A 244 38.70 0.58 3.48
CA THR A 244 38.56 1.95 4.02
C THR A 244 38.97 2.97 2.97
N ARG A 245 38.27 4.11 2.94
CA ARG A 245 38.56 5.25 2.06
C ARG A 245 38.33 6.57 2.80
N ASP A 246 39.02 7.62 2.36
CA ASP A 246 38.89 8.97 2.94
C ASP A 246 37.91 9.86 2.14
N ASP A 247 37.57 9.47 0.91
CA ASP A 247 36.68 10.18 -0.02
C ASP A 247 35.21 9.70 0.04
N VAL A 248 34.91 8.70 0.90
CA VAL A 248 33.55 8.22 1.19
C VAL A 248 33.36 8.18 2.70
N ALA A 249 32.36 8.91 3.19
CA ALA A 249 32.05 9.01 4.61
C ALA A 249 30.87 8.10 4.99
N ALA A 250 30.85 7.64 6.24
CA ALA A 250 29.67 7.02 6.82
C ALA A 250 28.79 8.13 7.41
N SER A 251 27.52 8.16 7.01
CA SER A 251 26.50 9.01 7.64
C SER A 251 25.29 8.18 8.03
N TRP A 252 24.37 8.75 8.81
CA TRP A 252 23.20 8.05 9.31
C TRP A 252 22.02 8.97 9.59
N ARG A 253 20.82 8.40 9.52
CA ARG A 253 19.55 9.05 9.84
C ARG A 253 18.66 8.12 10.66
N TRP A 254 17.82 8.70 11.51
CA TRP A 254 16.85 7.98 12.32
C TRP A 254 15.46 8.62 12.17
N PRO A 255 14.39 7.87 12.43
CA PRO A 255 13.03 8.38 12.38
C PRO A 255 12.74 9.37 13.50
N ASP A 256 11.73 10.22 13.29
CA ASP A 256 11.20 11.06 14.35
C ASP A 256 10.35 10.25 15.36
N GLN A 257 9.89 10.92 16.42
CA GLN A 257 9.12 10.28 17.48
C GLN A 257 7.76 9.75 17.00
N VAL A 258 7.18 10.32 15.93
CA VAL A 258 5.90 9.85 15.37
C VAL A 258 6.11 8.50 14.70
N ASN A 259 7.07 8.44 13.78
CA ASN A 259 7.43 7.24 13.05
C ASN A 259 7.97 6.14 13.98
N TRP A 260 8.66 6.51 15.07
CA TRP A 260 9.04 5.56 16.12
C TRP A 260 7.86 4.77 16.67
N ARG A 261 6.78 5.47 17.03
CA ARG A 261 5.55 4.82 17.55
C ARG A 261 4.88 3.93 16.50
N HIS A 262 5.03 4.25 15.22
CA HIS A 262 4.55 3.42 14.12
C HIS A 262 5.47 2.24 13.80
N GLY A 263 6.59 2.06 14.50
CA GLY A 263 7.49 0.91 14.31
C GLY A 263 8.74 1.18 13.48
N PHE A 264 8.94 2.40 12.98
CA PHE A 264 10.22 2.80 12.40
C PHE A 264 11.21 2.98 13.54
N THR A 265 12.05 1.98 13.77
CA THR A 265 12.89 1.92 14.97
C THR A 265 14.33 1.56 14.65
N ASN A 266 14.71 1.83 13.40
CA ASN A 266 16.02 1.59 12.85
C ASN A 266 16.68 2.93 12.55
N VAL A 267 17.98 3.02 12.79
CA VAL A 267 18.85 3.97 12.11
C VAL A 267 19.15 3.40 10.72
N THR A 268 19.13 4.23 9.68
CA THR A 268 19.63 3.87 8.35
C THR A 268 21.05 4.43 8.17
N CYS A 269 21.98 3.56 7.82
CA CYS A 269 23.37 3.91 7.51
C CYS A 269 23.53 4.24 6.03
N TYR A 270 24.39 5.21 5.72
CA TYR A 270 24.68 5.63 4.36
C TYR A 270 26.19 5.65 4.06
N ALA A 271 26.55 5.26 2.84
CA ALA A 271 27.80 5.67 2.21
C ALA A 271 27.57 7.03 1.53
N GLU A 272 28.39 8.03 1.84
CA GLU A 272 28.18 9.41 1.40
C GLU A 272 29.43 9.96 0.72
N THR A 273 29.25 10.61 -0.43
CA THR A 273 30.32 11.31 -1.17
C THR A 273 30.11 12.82 -1.14
N GLN A 274 31.19 13.59 -1.35
CA GLN A 274 31.06 15.05 -1.49
C GLN A 274 30.38 15.43 -2.80
N ASP A 275 30.83 14.83 -3.90
CA ASP A 275 30.29 15.05 -5.24
C ASP A 275 29.43 13.86 -5.68
N PRO A 276 28.42 14.08 -6.56
CA PRO A 276 27.58 13.01 -7.05
C PRO A 276 28.37 11.91 -7.77
N VAL A 277 27.95 10.67 -7.55
CA VAL A 277 28.42 9.48 -8.27
C VAL A 277 27.30 8.94 -9.16
N THR A 278 27.65 8.18 -10.20
CA THR A 278 26.70 7.70 -11.22
C THR A 278 26.39 6.20 -11.15
N ARG A 279 27.03 5.47 -10.22
CA ARG A 279 26.83 4.05 -10.00
C ARG A 279 27.04 3.68 -8.54
N PRO A 280 26.44 2.57 -8.06
CA PRO A 280 26.62 2.09 -6.69
C PRO A 280 28.10 1.89 -6.32
N LEU A 281 28.46 2.22 -5.08
CA LEU A 281 29.81 2.05 -4.53
C LEU A 281 30.05 0.65 -3.93
N ARG A 282 29.09 -0.27 -4.06
CA ARG A 282 29.22 -1.65 -3.57
C ARG A 282 30.45 -2.33 -4.17
N GLY A 283 31.38 -2.77 -3.32
CA GLY A 283 32.55 -3.53 -3.71
C GLY A 283 33.57 -2.78 -4.58
N ILE A 284 33.52 -1.45 -4.64
CA ILE A 284 34.45 -0.67 -5.49
C ILE A 284 35.93 -0.82 -5.10
N GLY A 285 36.19 -1.21 -3.85
CA GLY A 285 37.54 -1.30 -3.30
C GLY A 285 38.28 0.02 -3.41
N SER A 286 39.49 -0.03 -3.98
CA SER A 286 40.35 1.14 -4.22
C SER A 286 40.13 1.81 -5.58
N SER A 287 39.11 1.42 -6.34
CA SER A 287 38.84 2.00 -7.67
C SER A 287 38.43 3.48 -7.57
N PRO A 288 38.64 4.30 -8.61
CA PRO A 288 38.12 5.66 -8.64
C PRO A 288 36.59 5.69 -8.46
N LEU A 289 36.06 6.76 -7.85
CA LEU A 289 34.61 6.96 -7.75
C LEU A 289 33.99 7.08 -9.16
N PRO A 290 32.81 6.49 -9.42
CA PRO A 290 32.16 6.58 -10.71
C PRO A 290 31.54 7.96 -10.91
N GLN A 291 32.09 8.74 -11.84
CA GLN A 291 31.61 10.07 -12.22
C GLN A 291 30.63 10.02 -13.39
#